data_AF-A0A1F6BN94-F1
#
_entry.id   AF-A0A1F6BN94-F1
#
_cell.length_a   1.000
_cell.length_b   1.000
_cell.length_c   1.000
_cell.angle_alpha   90.00
_cell.angle_beta   90.00
_cell.angle_gamma   90.00
#
_symmetry.space_group_name_H-M   'P 1'
#
loop_
_entity.id
_entity.type
_entity.pdbx_description
1 polymer ?
#
loop_
_entity_poly.entity_id
_entity_poly.type
_entity_poly.pdbx_seq_one_letter_code
_entity_poly.pdbx_strand_id
1 'polypeptide(L)'
;MINQRQTTYNKQFTTDNEKNITKVVGCRLSVFSKRGGQSLIEVLIGLTIGSILIGAAALGVAFMLRSTSANDNLQMASGMVQESLDKVRAYAGAEWENIYGLTKGTSTAYFLNASSTSFDIIEGKEGVFGSNITSGLVGRWNFDEATGTIAHDSTGGNYSGILTNSPTITTSTCKIGYCLGLNGSNYVDMSDPASGIFDFGANDFSLQGWFYISALPGSYKSIINKGGSGAPGYGMEIGADNTLTCSIQASGGTNQHVQGTIPSLNAWHQATCVFDRDDGIYAYLDGVAVASSTYESGNTGSISTDSYNLNVGRYAGGSWYFNGYIDDIRVYNRTLSSDEVKRAYDSAVFTRYFTIENVCRTNDASSTINGVTPCADGSLEDPATQKIRSYVEWASSGAIEDLNLIDYVTRWKNEVFRQSDWSGGSGDEDVYSEPPTSYASSTNIDIETGSFRIHNL
;
A
#
# COMPACT_ATOMS: atom_id res chain seq x y z
N MET A 1 -36.52 -25.56 29.59
CA MET A 1 -35.42 -26.28 30.28
C MET A 1 -34.00 -25.78 29.91
N ILE A 2 -33.84 -24.58 29.34
CA ILE A 2 -32.51 -24.02 29.00
C ILE A 2 -32.14 -22.78 29.85
N ASN A 3 -33.13 -22.02 30.33
CA ASN A 3 -32.88 -20.80 31.13
C ASN A 3 -32.62 -20.99 32.64
N GLN A 4 -32.61 -22.22 33.16
CA GLN A 4 -32.18 -22.49 34.55
C GLN A 4 -30.76 -23.05 34.66
N ARG A 5 -30.10 -23.39 33.53
CA ARG A 5 -28.70 -23.87 33.55
C ARG A 5 -27.66 -22.75 33.40
N GLN A 6 -28.01 -21.60 32.82
CA GLN A 6 -27.06 -20.48 32.67
C GLN A 6 -26.83 -19.68 33.96
N THR A 7 -27.82 -19.55 34.84
CA THR A 7 -27.68 -18.82 36.11
C THR A 7 -26.84 -19.56 37.14
N THR A 8 -26.77 -20.89 37.05
CA THR A 8 -25.96 -21.74 37.95
C THR A 8 -24.49 -21.76 37.52
N TYR A 9 -24.21 -21.68 36.21
CA TYR A 9 -22.83 -21.66 35.68
C TYR A 9 -22.12 -20.32 35.96
N ASN A 10 -22.82 -19.19 35.88
CA ASN A 10 -22.23 -17.87 36.16
C ASN A 10 -21.99 -17.59 37.65
N LYS A 11 -22.72 -18.24 38.56
CA LYS A 11 -22.48 -18.13 40.02
C LYS A 11 -21.31 -18.98 40.51
N GLN A 12 -20.98 -20.06 39.80
CA GLN A 12 -19.90 -20.97 40.16
C GLN A 12 -18.53 -20.48 39.64
N PHE A 13 -18.49 -19.85 38.46
CA PHE A 13 -17.26 -19.24 37.93
C PHE A 13 -16.81 -17.96 38.67
N THR A 14 -17.72 -17.21 39.27
CA THR A 14 -17.39 -16.02 40.07
C THR A 14 -16.89 -16.37 41.47
N THR A 15 -17.41 -17.44 42.10
CA THR A 15 -16.96 -17.86 43.43
C THR A 15 -15.67 -18.68 43.45
N ASP A 16 -15.32 -19.39 42.37
CA ASP A 16 -14.03 -20.10 42.28
C ASP A 16 -12.85 -19.18 41.95
N ASN A 17 -13.07 -18.11 41.17
CA ASN A 17 -12.03 -17.09 40.92
C ASN A 17 -11.81 -16.16 42.11
N GLU A 18 -12.85 -15.76 42.85
CA GLU A 18 -12.64 -15.03 44.11
C GLU A 18 -11.98 -15.90 45.19
N LYS A 19 -12.28 -17.20 45.28
CA LYS A 19 -11.58 -18.12 46.21
C LYS A 19 -10.12 -18.38 45.83
N ASN A 20 -9.78 -18.37 44.54
CA ASN A 20 -8.39 -18.52 44.11
C ASN A 20 -7.59 -17.21 44.17
N ILE A 21 -8.22 -16.05 43.94
CA ILE A 21 -7.57 -14.74 44.10
C ILE A 21 -7.40 -14.40 45.59
N THR A 22 -8.33 -14.79 46.47
CA THR A 22 -8.16 -14.61 47.93
C THR A 22 -7.12 -15.57 48.53
N LYS A 23 -6.85 -16.72 47.87
CA LYS A 23 -5.72 -17.60 48.23
C LYS A 23 -4.36 -17.05 47.81
N VAL A 24 -4.30 -16.17 46.81
CA VAL A 24 -3.05 -15.55 46.33
C VAL A 24 -2.80 -14.17 46.97
N VAL A 25 -3.84 -13.48 47.44
CA VAL A 25 -3.73 -12.16 48.11
C VAL A 25 -3.81 -12.24 49.64
N GLY A 26 -4.06 -13.43 50.20
CA GLY A 26 -4.07 -13.70 51.64
C GLY A 26 -2.73 -14.17 52.22
N CYS A 27 -1.59 -13.79 51.65
CA CYS A 27 -0.29 -14.05 52.28
C CYS A 27 -0.14 -13.13 53.51
N ARG A 28 -0.69 -13.61 54.64
CA ARG A 28 -0.38 -13.09 55.96
C ARG A 28 1.14 -13.08 56.12
N LEU A 29 1.68 -11.86 56.18
CA LEU A 29 2.97 -11.52 56.73
C LEU A 29 3.01 -11.87 58.23
N SER A 30 2.96 -13.16 58.55
CA SER A 30 3.16 -13.67 59.90
C SER A 30 3.53 -15.13 59.78
N VAL A 31 4.84 -15.39 59.86
CA VAL A 31 5.49 -16.45 60.65
C VAL A 31 6.92 -16.61 60.09
N PHE A 32 7.81 -15.69 60.48
CA PHE A 32 9.19 -16.08 60.78
C PHE A 32 9.16 -16.82 62.12
N SER A 33 8.59 -18.03 62.17
CA SER A 33 8.90 -18.95 63.26
C SER A 33 10.21 -19.61 62.91
N LYS A 34 11.24 -19.33 63.71
CA LYS A 34 12.49 -20.07 63.78
C LYS A 34 12.23 -21.59 63.69
N ARG A 35 12.45 -22.17 62.51
CA ARG A 35 12.78 -23.58 62.30
C ARG A 35 13.83 -23.64 61.19
N GLY A 36 14.86 -24.46 61.43
CA GLY A 36 16.20 -24.29 60.90
C GLY A 36 16.35 -24.43 59.38
N GLY A 37 17.25 -23.61 58.84
CA GLY A 37 17.96 -23.82 57.58
C GLY A 37 17.11 -24.07 56.34
N GLN A 38 16.38 -23.07 55.84
CA GLN A 38 16.13 -23.03 54.40
C GLN A 38 17.49 -22.91 53.72
N SER A 39 17.93 -24.00 53.11
CA SER A 39 19.21 -24.02 52.41
C SER A 39 19.13 -23.00 51.27
N LEU A 40 20.21 -22.21 51.08
CA LEU A 40 20.36 -21.31 49.94
C LEU A 40 20.02 -22.01 48.61
N ILE A 41 20.26 -23.33 48.56
CA ILE A 41 19.97 -24.20 47.41
C ILE A 41 18.48 -24.26 47.07
N GLU A 42 17.58 -24.19 48.05
CA GLU A 42 16.14 -24.34 47.86
C GLU A 42 15.54 -23.07 47.25
N VAL A 43 16.03 -21.90 47.68
CA VAL A 43 15.69 -20.60 47.08
C VAL A 43 16.27 -20.49 45.67
N LEU A 44 17.51 -20.94 45.45
CA LEU A 44 18.12 -21.01 44.13
C LEU A 44 17.32 -21.91 43.19
N ILE A 45 16.94 -23.12 43.61
CA ILE A 45 16.12 -24.04 42.80
C ILE A 45 14.76 -23.40 42.47
N GLY A 46 14.10 -22.77 43.44
CA GLY A 46 12.83 -22.07 43.22
C GLY A 46 12.94 -20.93 42.20
N LEU A 47 13.97 -20.09 42.30
CA LEU A 47 14.24 -19.03 41.33
C LEU A 47 14.60 -19.60 39.95
N THR A 48 15.34 -20.71 39.91
CA THR A 48 15.73 -21.36 38.64
C THR A 48 14.51 -21.94 37.94
N ILE A 49 13.67 -22.70 38.65
CA ILE A 49 12.42 -23.25 38.10
C ILE A 49 11.48 -22.12 37.68
N GLY A 50 11.34 -21.07 38.49
CA GLY A 50 10.56 -19.88 38.13
C GLY A 50 11.04 -19.22 36.85
N SER A 51 12.35 -19.03 36.69
CA SER A 51 12.93 -18.46 35.47
C SER A 51 12.74 -19.36 34.23
N ILE A 52 12.83 -20.68 34.39
CA ILE A 52 12.58 -21.65 33.31
C ILE A 52 11.11 -21.62 32.89
N LEU A 53 10.17 -21.56 33.84
CA LEU A 53 8.74 -21.50 33.55
C LEU A 53 8.33 -20.19 32.88
N ILE A 54 8.86 -19.05 33.34
CA ILE A 54 8.65 -17.75 32.70
C ILE A 54 9.24 -17.76 31.28
N GLY A 55 10.45 -18.32 31.11
CA GLY A 55 11.07 -18.48 29.80
C GLY A 55 10.24 -19.34 28.84
N ALA A 56 9.75 -20.50 29.30
CA ALA A 56 8.90 -21.38 28.51
C ALA A 56 7.55 -20.74 28.12
N ALA A 57 6.92 -20.01 29.04
CA ALA A 57 5.68 -19.29 28.77
C ALA A 57 5.90 -18.15 27.75
N ALA A 58 6.97 -17.35 27.92
CA ALA A 58 7.31 -16.30 26.98
C ALA A 58 7.61 -16.84 25.58
N LEU A 59 8.35 -17.96 25.49
CA LEU A 59 8.60 -18.65 24.22
C LEU A 59 7.32 -19.19 23.58
N GLY A 60 6.41 -19.76 24.38
CA GLY A 60 5.11 -20.25 23.91
C GLY A 60 4.21 -19.14 23.37
N VAL A 61 4.12 -18.00 24.08
CA VAL A 61 3.39 -16.81 23.62
C VAL A 61 4.01 -16.24 22.35
N ALA A 62 5.34 -16.11 22.29
CA ALA A 62 6.04 -15.64 21.09
C ALA A 62 5.80 -16.58 19.90
N PHE A 63 5.81 -17.89 20.11
CA PHE A 63 5.51 -18.88 19.07
C PHE A 63 4.05 -18.76 18.58
N MET A 64 3.08 -18.65 19.51
CA MET A 64 1.67 -18.47 19.14
C MET A 64 1.42 -17.16 18.38
N LEU A 65 2.02 -16.05 18.82
CA LEU A 65 1.92 -14.75 18.14
C LEU A 65 2.55 -14.79 16.75
N ARG A 66 3.72 -15.42 16.60
CA ARG A 66 4.36 -15.64 15.29
C ARG A 66 3.49 -16.50 14.38
N SER A 67 2.92 -17.59 14.89
CA SER A 67 2.02 -18.46 14.13
C SER A 67 0.75 -17.72 13.70
N THR A 68 0.22 -16.83 14.54
CA THR A 68 -0.99 -16.04 14.22
C THR A 68 -0.66 -14.98 13.16
N SER A 69 0.42 -14.21 13.35
CA SER A 69 0.87 -13.19 12.39
C SER A 69 1.24 -13.79 11.03
N ALA A 70 1.85 -14.97 10.99
CA ALA A 70 2.13 -15.66 9.74
C ALA A 70 0.84 -16.05 8.99
N ASN A 71 -0.17 -16.54 9.71
CA ASN A 71 -1.48 -16.84 9.12
C ASN A 71 -2.21 -15.58 8.65
N ASP A 72 -2.15 -14.49 9.42
CA ASP A 72 -2.76 -13.21 9.04
C ASP A 72 -2.12 -12.65 7.76
N ASN A 73 -0.79 -12.68 7.67
CA ASN A 73 -0.08 -12.24 6.47
C ASN A 73 -0.43 -13.10 5.25
N LEU A 74 -0.55 -14.42 5.43
CA LEU A 74 -0.95 -15.32 4.35
C LEU A 74 -2.39 -15.03 3.88
N GLN A 75 -3.32 -14.75 4.80
CA GLN A 75 -4.68 -14.36 4.45
C GLN A 75 -4.71 -13.04 3.68
N MET A 76 -3.96 -12.03 4.14
CA MET A 76 -3.84 -10.75 3.43
C MET A 76 -3.23 -10.94 2.03
N ALA A 77 -2.13 -11.69 1.93
CA ALA A 77 -1.47 -11.99 0.66
C ALA A 77 -2.41 -12.71 -0.31
N SER A 78 -3.23 -13.64 0.17
CA SER A 78 -4.21 -14.36 -0.65
C SER A 78 -5.28 -13.44 -1.25
N GLY A 79 -5.75 -12.45 -0.49
CA GLY A 79 -6.68 -11.45 -1.00
C GLY A 79 -6.01 -10.53 -2.04
N MET A 80 -4.78 -10.07 -1.75
CA MET A 80 -4.05 -9.16 -2.63
C MET A 80 -3.67 -9.79 -3.98
N VAL A 81 -3.24 -11.06 -3.99
CA VAL A 81 -2.87 -11.75 -5.23
C VAL A 81 -4.11 -12.02 -6.10
N GLN A 82 -5.25 -12.33 -5.48
CA GLN A 82 -6.52 -12.51 -6.19
C GLN A 82 -7.00 -11.18 -6.79
N GLU A 83 -6.99 -10.11 -5.99
CA GLU A 83 -7.33 -8.75 -6.45
C GLU A 83 -6.42 -8.32 -7.63
N SER A 84 -5.12 -8.55 -7.52
CA SER A 84 -4.16 -8.23 -8.58
C SER A 84 -4.48 -8.98 -9.87
N LEU A 85 -4.75 -10.29 -9.79
CA LEU A 85 -5.08 -11.11 -10.95
C LEU A 85 -6.41 -10.69 -11.60
N ASP A 86 -7.43 -10.38 -10.79
CA ASP A 86 -8.73 -9.92 -11.29
C ASP A 86 -8.61 -8.55 -11.97
N LYS A 87 -7.79 -7.64 -11.45
CA LYS A 87 -7.49 -6.35 -12.12
C LYS A 87 -6.79 -6.57 -13.46
N VAL A 88 -5.80 -7.46 -13.54
CA VAL A 88 -5.11 -7.77 -14.80
C VAL A 88 -6.06 -8.38 -15.82
N ARG A 89 -6.96 -9.27 -15.38
CA ARG A 89 -7.99 -9.85 -16.25
C ARG A 89 -8.95 -8.77 -16.78
N ALA A 90 -9.44 -7.90 -15.90
CA ALA A 90 -10.33 -6.81 -16.29
C ALA A 90 -9.65 -5.85 -17.28
N TYR A 91 -8.39 -5.48 -17.00
CA TYR A 91 -7.61 -4.61 -17.87
C TYR A 91 -7.34 -5.27 -19.23
N ALA A 92 -6.97 -6.55 -19.28
CA ALA A 92 -6.76 -7.27 -20.54
C ALA A 92 -8.02 -7.35 -21.41
N GLY A 93 -9.20 -7.41 -20.79
CA GLY A 93 -10.48 -7.36 -21.50
C GLY A 93 -10.79 -6.00 -22.13
N ALA A 94 -10.30 -4.90 -21.54
CA ALA A 94 -10.47 -3.54 -22.04
C ALA A 94 -9.37 -3.15 -23.04
N GLU A 95 -8.10 -3.40 -22.70
CA GLU A 95 -6.90 -2.86 -23.34
C GLU A 95 -5.92 -3.99 -23.71
N TRP A 96 -6.40 -4.98 -24.46
CA TRP A 96 -5.62 -6.18 -24.81
C TRP A 96 -4.25 -5.86 -25.42
N GLU A 97 -4.16 -4.89 -26.34
CA GLU A 97 -2.92 -4.56 -27.03
C GLU A 97 -1.85 -4.04 -26.05
N ASN A 98 -2.25 -3.33 -24.99
CA ASN A 98 -1.33 -2.85 -23.97
C ASN A 98 -0.74 -4.00 -23.15
N ILE A 99 -1.53 -5.04 -22.87
CA ILE A 99 -1.06 -6.28 -22.22
C ILE A 99 -0.18 -7.10 -23.18
N TYR A 100 -0.62 -7.27 -24.42
CA TYR A 100 0.12 -8.03 -25.42
C TYR A 100 1.47 -7.38 -25.77
N GLY A 101 1.56 -6.05 -25.74
CA GLY A 101 2.80 -5.31 -26.00
C GLY A 101 3.85 -5.37 -24.89
N LEU A 102 3.52 -5.86 -23.70
CA LEU A 102 4.47 -5.96 -22.59
C LEU A 102 5.60 -6.95 -22.88
N THR A 103 6.78 -6.68 -22.31
CA THR A 103 7.93 -7.59 -22.38
C THR A 103 7.59 -8.94 -21.75
N LYS A 104 7.84 -10.02 -22.50
CA LYS A 104 7.52 -11.38 -22.09
C LYS A 104 8.64 -11.99 -21.26
N GLY A 105 8.26 -12.80 -20.28
CA GLY A 105 9.15 -13.51 -19.38
C GLY A 105 8.90 -13.18 -17.91
N THR A 106 9.73 -13.73 -17.04
CA THR A 106 9.62 -13.56 -15.58
C THR A 106 10.58 -12.51 -15.01
N SER A 107 11.43 -11.90 -15.85
CA SER A 107 12.44 -10.93 -15.43
C SER A 107 11.88 -9.51 -15.24
N THR A 108 10.77 -9.20 -15.91
CA THR A 108 10.16 -7.87 -15.87
C THR A 108 8.85 -7.96 -15.10
N ALA A 109 8.75 -7.16 -14.04
CA ALA A 109 7.59 -7.10 -13.18
C ALA A 109 6.71 -5.90 -13.56
N TYR A 110 5.40 -6.09 -13.49
CA TYR A 110 4.42 -5.04 -13.75
C TYR A 110 3.39 -4.96 -12.63
N PHE A 111 2.82 -3.80 -12.40
CA PHE A 111 1.63 -3.64 -11.55
C PHE A 111 0.62 -2.70 -12.21
N LEU A 112 -0.62 -2.74 -11.74
CA LEU A 112 -1.68 -1.86 -12.22
C LEU A 112 -1.88 -0.73 -11.22
N ASN A 113 -1.61 0.49 -11.65
CA ASN A 113 -1.92 1.68 -10.87
C ASN A 113 -3.33 2.19 -11.21
N ALA A 114 -4.11 2.59 -10.20
CA ALA A 114 -5.43 3.17 -10.44
C ALA A 114 -5.30 4.60 -10.99
N SER A 115 -6.04 4.92 -12.04
CA SER A 115 -6.04 6.22 -12.69
C SER A 115 -7.46 6.67 -12.98
N SER A 116 -8.10 7.40 -12.05
CA SER A 116 -9.47 7.94 -12.11
C SER A 116 -10.58 6.97 -12.56
N THR A 117 -10.62 6.61 -13.84
CA THR A 117 -11.62 5.75 -14.50
C THR A 117 -11.02 4.50 -15.15
N SER A 118 -9.69 4.38 -15.19
CA SER A 118 -8.94 3.26 -15.78
C SER A 118 -7.80 2.79 -14.89
N PHE A 119 -7.01 1.84 -15.38
CA PHE A 119 -5.72 1.47 -14.80
C PHE A 119 -4.59 1.81 -15.77
N ASP A 120 -3.42 2.09 -15.23
CA ASP A 120 -2.18 2.20 -16.00
C ASP A 120 -1.29 1.00 -15.66
N ILE A 121 -0.69 0.36 -16.67
CA ILE A 121 0.32 -0.67 -16.44
C ILE A 121 1.67 0.01 -16.22
N ILE A 122 2.27 -0.27 -15.08
CA ILE A 122 3.55 0.28 -14.66
C ILE A 122 4.56 -0.85 -14.54
N GLU A 123 5.76 -0.68 -15.09
CA GLU A 123 6.89 -1.58 -14.82
C GLU A 123 7.41 -1.32 -13.41
N GLY A 124 7.45 -2.35 -12.56
CA GLY A 124 7.84 -2.22 -11.15
C GLY A 124 7.15 -3.24 -10.24
N LYS A 125 7.27 -3.01 -8.93
CA LYS A 125 6.61 -3.82 -7.89
C LYS A 125 5.93 -2.90 -6.90
N GLU A 126 4.61 -2.99 -6.77
CA GLU A 126 3.83 -2.10 -5.91
C GLU A 126 3.93 -2.51 -4.44
N GLY A 127 4.34 -1.56 -3.59
CA GLY A 127 4.32 -1.59 -2.15
C GLY A 127 2.94 -1.39 -1.54
N VAL A 128 2.50 -2.39 -0.78
CA VAL A 128 1.19 -2.41 -0.13
C VAL A 128 1.32 -2.69 1.36
N PHE A 129 0.60 -1.90 2.15
CA PHE A 129 0.51 -2.08 3.59
C PHE A 129 -0.70 -2.94 3.94
N GLY A 130 -0.51 -3.98 4.77
CA GLY A 130 -1.59 -4.85 5.23
C GLY A 130 -2.69 -4.12 6.00
N SER A 131 -2.38 -2.97 6.61
CA SER A 131 -3.33 -2.08 7.28
C SER A 131 -3.22 -0.67 6.73
N ASN A 132 -3.56 -0.48 5.46
CA ASN A 132 -3.50 0.83 4.81
C ASN A 132 -4.61 1.77 5.31
N ILE A 133 -4.28 3.06 5.49
CA ILE A 133 -5.22 4.10 5.88
C ILE A 133 -5.64 4.83 4.61
N THR A 134 -6.85 4.54 4.13
CA THR A 134 -7.39 5.15 2.90
C THR A 134 -8.39 6.27 3.20
N SER A 135 -8.96 6.31 4.40
CA SER A 135 -9.89 7.36 4.81
C SER A 135 -9.18 8.71 4.84
N GLY A 136 -9.68 9.65 4.04
CA GLY A 136 -9.12 11.00 3.90
C GLY A 136 -7.80 11.06 3.14
N LEU A 137 -7.32 9.97 2.56
CA LEU A 137 -6.12 9.96 1.74
C LEU A 137 -6.41 10.62 0.39
N VAL A 138 -5.71 11.71 0.08
CA VAL A 138 -5.93 12.52 -1.13
C VAL A 138 -4.76 12.50 -2.11
N GLY A 139 -3.60 12.00 -1.68
CA GLY A 139 -2.46 11.74 -2.55
C GLY A 139 -1.54 10.72 -1.91
N ARG A 140 -1.03 9.78 -2.71
CA ARG A 140 -0.07 8.77 -2.28
C ARG A 140 0.88 8.44 -3.42
N TRP A 141 2.18 8.58 -3.16
CA TRP A 141 3.25 8.27 -4.11
C TRP A 141 4.21 7.28 -3.48
N ASN A 142 4.16 6.05 -3.96
CA ASN A 142 4.98 4.97 -3.43
C ASN A 142 6.41 5.00 -3.98
N PHE A 143 6.59 5.50 -5.21
CA PHE A 143 7.85 5.44 -5.97
C PHE A 143 8.27 4.01 -6.35
N ASP A 144 7.26 3.18 -6.66
CA ASP A 144 7.39 1.76 -7.00
C ASP A 144 7.67 1.50 -8.50
N GLU A 145 7.74 2.56 -9.31
CA GLU A 145 8.10 2.51 -10.71
C GLU A 145 9.55 2.09 -10.87
N ALA A 146 9.84 1.08 -11.71
CA ALA A 146 11.20 0.66 -12.04
C ALA A 146 11.89 1.59 -13.04
N THR A 147 11.10 2.29 -13.87
CA THR A 147 11.58 3.13 -14.97
C THR A 147 10.69 4.36 -15.14
N GLY A 148 11.15 5.31 -15.97
CA GLY A 148 10.38 6.51 -16.32
C GLY A 148 10.67 7.72 -15.44
N THR A 149 9.84 8.76 -15.61
CA THR A 149 9.99 10.07 -14.95
C THR A 149 8.70 10.52 -14.26
N ILE A 150 7.75 9.60 -14.06
CA ILE A 150 6.47 9.89 -13.44
C ILE A 150 6.41 9.12 -12.11
N ALA A 151 6.07 9.83 -11.03
CA ALA A 151 5.70 9.22 -9.76
C ALA A 151 4.16 9.14 -9.73
N HIS A 152 3.60 7.95 -9.93
CA HIS A 152 2.17 7.79 -10.05
C HIS A 152 1.45 7.97 -8.72
N ASP A 153 0.33 8.68 -8.74
CA ASP A 153 -0.59 8.73 -7.62
C ASP A 153 -1.37 7.43 -7.51
N SER A 154 -1.21 6.73 -6.38
CA SER A 154 -1.83 5.43 -6.14
C SER A 154 -3.26 5.52 -5.58
N THR A 155 -3.79 6.74 -5.37
CA THR A 155 -5.17 6.92 -4.85
C THR A 155 -6.24 6.84 -5.94
N GLY A 156 -5.86 6.91 -7.21
CA GLY A 156 -6.78 7.08 -8.33
C GLY A 156 -7.19 8.53 -8.58
N GLY A 157 -6.69 9.50 -7.81
CA GLY A 157 -6.94 10.94 -8.01
C GLY A 157 -6.27 11.53 -9.27
N ASN A 158 -5.32 10.79 -9.86
CA ASN A 158 -4.52 11.21 -11.01
C ASN A 158 -3.66 12.46 -10.73
N TYR A 159 -3.13 12.56 -9.51
CA TYR A 159 -2.22 13.63 -9.08
C TYR A 159 -0.76 13.19 -9.19
N SER A 160 -0.39 12.57 -10.31
CA SER A 160 0.97 12.04 -10.54
C SER A 160 2.00 13.16 -10.63
N GLY A 161 3.20 12.89 -10.11
CA GLY A 161 4.31 13.84 -10.08
C GLY A 161 5.33 13.61 -11.18
N ILE A 162 6.13 14.63 -11.49
CA ILE A 162 7.21 14.57 -12.46
C ILE A 162 8.56 14.60 -11.75
N LEU A 163 9.36 13.57 -11.97
CA LEU A 163 10.74 13.47 -11.51
C LEU A 163 11.58 14.54 -12.22
N THR A 164 12.15 15.48 -11.45
CA THR A 164 12.89 16.64 -11.97
C THR A 164 14.36 16.56 -11.61
N ASN A 165 15.23 16.82 -12.59
CA ASN A 165 16.70 16.70 -12.51
C ASN A 165 17.21 15.27 -12.20
N SER A 166 16.48 14.26 -12.69
CA SER A 166 16.89 12.85 -12.62
C SER A 166 17.16 12.30 -11.21
N PRO A 167 16.13 12.20 -10.34
CA PRO A 167 16.14 11.29 -9.20
C PRO A 167 16.56 9.86 -9.59
N THR A 168 17.18 9.13 -8.67
CA THR A 168 17.57 7.73 -8.88
C THR A 168 16.50 6.80 -8.33
N ILE A 169 16.06 5.82 -9.11
CA ILE A 169 15.15 4.76 -8.66
C ILE A 169 16.01 3.56 -8.19
N THR A 170 15.71 2.98 -7.04
CA THR A 170 16.46 1.83 -6.47
C THR A 170 15.52 0.84 -5.79
N THR A 171 16.03 -0.33 -5.44
CA THR A 171 15.33 -1.40 -4.69
C THR A 171 16.12 -1.90 -3.47
N SER A 172 17.45 -1.83 -3.52
CA SER A 172 18.33 -2.45 -2.52
C SER A 172 18.29 -1.80 -1.13
N THR A 173 17.87 -0.54 -1.07
CA THR A 173 17.87 0.27 0.16
C THR A 173 16.48 0.74 0.53
N CYS A 174 15.42 0.24 -0.12
CA CYS A 174 14.08 0.79 0.00
C CYS A 174 13.32 0.26 1.21
N LYS A 175 12.36 1.05 1.70
CA LYS A 175 11.51 0.60 2.79
C LYS A 175 10.53 -0.45 2.26
N ILE A 176 10.02 -0.22 1.06
CA ILE A 176 9.05 -1.06 0.36
C ILE A 176 9.40 -1.05 -1.12
N GLY A 177 9.24 -2.18 -1.83
CA GLY A 177 9.33 -2.21 -3.29
C GLY A 177 10.51 -1.44 -3.86
N TYR A 178 10.20 -0.31 -4.50
CA TYR A 178 11.18 0.67 -4.96
C TYR A 178 11.03 1.98 -4.17
N CYS A 179 12.06 2.81 -4.25
CA CYS A 179 12.09 4.11 -3.59
C CYS A 179 12.94 5.09 -4.37
N LEU A 180 12.80 6.37 -4.03
CA LEU A 180 13.45 7.46 -4.74
C LEU A 180 14.68 7.96 -3.99
N GLY A 181 15.84 7.91 -4.64
CA GLY A 181 17.09 8.52 -4.21
C GLY A 181 17.24 9.95 -4.73
N LEU A 182 17.33 10.89 -3.81
CA LEU A 182 17.54 12.31 -4.06
C LEU A 182 18.95 12.74 -3.64
N ASN A 183 19.57 13.64 -4.39
CA ASN A 183 20.98 14.01 -4.26
C ASN A 183 21.21 15.47 -3.80
N GLY A 184 20.18 16.17 -3.36
CA GLY A 184 20.27 17.59 -2.98
C GLY A 184 20.14 18.57 -4.15
N SER A 185 19.72 18.12 -5.34
CA SER A 185 19.42 18.99 -6.49
C SER A 185 18.21 18.54 -7.33
N ASN A 186 17.77 17.30 -7.13
CA ASN A 186 16.63 16.68 -7.79
C ASN A 186 15.47 16.49 -6.81
N TYR A 187 14.27 16.35 -7.36
CA TYR A 187 13.01 16.37 -6.61
C TYR A 187 11.86 15.83 -7.46
N VAL A 188 10.66 15.75 -6.90
CA VAL A 188 9.43 15.44 -7.63
C VAL A 188 8.51 16.64 -7.57
N ASP A 189 8.05 17.09 -8.74
CA ASP A 189 7.06 18.16 -8.86
C ASP A 189 5.66 17.54 -9.00
N MET A 190 4.83 17.73 -7.97
CA MET A 190 3.45 17.22 -7.93
C MET A 190 2.45 18.18 -8.56
N SER A 191 2.93 19.30 -9.11
CA SER A 191 2.14 20.39 -9.65
C SER A 191 1.24 21.09 -8.61
N ASP A 192 0.42 22.01 -9.11
CA ASP A 192 -0.70 22.59 -8.37
C ASP A 192 -2.01 22.24 -9.11
N PRO A 193 -2.70 21.15 -8.72
CA PRO A 193 -3.87 20.69 -9.45
C PRO A 193 -5.03 21.69 -9.36
N ALA A 194 -5.68 21.98 -10.49
CA ALA A 194 -6.83 22.90 -10.55
C ALA A 194 -8.04 22.48 -9.67
N SER A 195 -8.06 21.23 -9.19
CA SER A 195 -9.04 20.78 -8.19
C SER A 195 -8.83 21.41 -6.81
N GLY A 196 -7.68 22.04 -6.55
CA GLY A 196 -7.32 22.59 -5.23
C GLY A 196 -7.20 21.52 -4.15
N ILE A 197 -6.88 20.28 -4.53
CA ILE A 197 -6.92 19.13 -3.60
C ILE A 197 -5.86 19.25 -2.50
N PHE A 198 -4.79 20.01 -2.77
CA PHE A 198 -3.69 20.30 -1.84
C PHE A 198 -3.82 21.70 -1.19
N ASP A 199 -4.94 22.38 -1.43
CA ASP A 199 -5.26 23.71 -0.91
C ASP A 199 -6.24 23.58 0.26
N PHE A 200 -5.71 23.23 1.43
CA PHE A 200 -6.51 22.92 2.61
C PHE A 200 -7.28 24.12 3.20
N GLY A 201 -7.02 25.33 2.76
CA GLY A 201 -7.70 26.52 3.25
C GLY A 201 -7.42 26.70 4.74
N ALA A 202 -8.48 26.61 5.55
CA ALA A 202 -8.38 26.66 7.01
C ALA A 202 -8.60 25.29 7.68
N ASN A 203 -8.70 24.22 6.89
CA ASN A 203 -9.03 22.87 7.37
C ASN A 203 -7.80 22.12 7.90
N ASP A 204 -8.08 21.07 8.66
CA ASP A 204 -7.09 20.14 9.17
C ASP A 204 -6.57 19.18 8.10
N PHE A 205 -5.33 18.72 8.28
CA PHE A 205 -4.69 17.79 7.36
C PHE A 205 -3.53 17.05 8.04
N SER A 206 -3.00 16.03 7.36
CA SER A 206 -1.80 15.31 7.81
C SER A 206 -0.90 14.96 6.64
N LEU A 207 0.41 14.93 6.89
CA LEU A 207 1.45 14.50 5.97
C LEU A 207 2.15 13.29 6.57
N GLN A 208 2.45 12.28 5.78
CA GLN A 208 3.18 11.10 6.22
C GLN A 208 4.15 10.64 5.14
N GLY A 209 5.26 10.02 5.53
CA GLY A 209 6.17 9.42 4.57
C GLY A 209 7.35 8.75 5.23
N TRP A 210 8.03 7.90 4.47
CA TRP A 210 9.28 7.29 4.88
C TRP A 210 10.47 8.07 4.31
N PHE A 211 11.51 8.21 5.14
CA PHE A 211 12.75 8.84 4.72
C PHE A 211 13.97 8.12 5.30
N TYR A 212 15.08 8.24 4.59
CA TYR A 212 16.39 7.76 5.01
C TYR A 212 17.44 8.83 4.71
N ILE A 213 18.22 9.20 5.72
CA ILE A 213 19.38 10.08 5.57
C ILE A 213 20.65 9.42 6.12
N SER A 214 21.76 9.59 5.41
CA SER A 214 23.07 9.09 5.84
C SER A 214 23.95 10.14 6.51
N ALA A 215 23.58 11.42 6.38
CA ALA A 215 24.28 12.56 6.95
C ALA A 215 23.30 13.67 7.33
N LEU A 216 23.70 14.50 8.30
CA LEU A 216 22.92 15.68 8.66
C LEU A 216 23.00 16.75 7.57
N PRO A 217 21.88 17.44 7.28
CA PRO A 217 21.83 18.36 6.15
C PRO A 217 22.50 19.72 6.39
N GLY A 218 22.89 20.04 7.64
CA GLY A 218 23.51 21.32 8.05
C GLY A 218 22.64 22.58 7.84
N SER A 219 21.42 22.40 7.33
CA SER A 219 20.39 23.40 7.03
C SER A 219 19.07 22.67 6.77
N TYR A 220 17.94 23.36 6.81
CA TYR A 220 16.63 22.76 6.53
C TYR A 220 16.56 22.17 5.12
N LYS A 221 16.08 20.92 4.98
CA LYS A 221 15.73 20.25 3.72
C LYS A 221 14.28 19.75 3.76
N SER A 222 13.54 19.92 2.67
CA SER A 222 12.13 19.54 2.61
C SER A 222 11.94 18.08 2.20
N ILE A 223 11.14 17.33 2.95
CA ILE A 223 10.63 16.02 2.52
C ILE A 223 9.42 16.25 1.59
N ILE A 224 8.47 17.08 2.04
CA ILE A 224 7.31 17.52 1.25
C ILE A 224 6.95 18.95 1.65
N ASN A 225 6.63 19.80 0.68
CA ASN A 225 6.29 21.19 0.92
C ASN A 225 5.37 21.75 -0.18
N LYS A 226 4.42 22.58 0.22
CA LYS A 226 3.72 23.53 -0.65
C LYS A 226 3.75 24.89 0.04
N GLY A 227 4.39 25.87 -0.59
CA GLY A 227 4.56 27.20 -0.03
C GLY A 227 5.95 27.80 -0.28
N GLY A 228 6.12 29.05 0.16
CA GLY A 228 7.35 29.81 -0.05
C GLY A 228 7.64 30.76 1.11
N SER A 229 8.81 31.40 1.08
CA SER A 229 9.26 32.23 2.21
C SER A 229 8.32 33.40 2.42
N GLY A 230 7.67 33.44 3.59
CA GLY A 230 6.68 34.47 3.92
C GLY A 230 5.35 34.33 3.16
N ALA A 231 5.12 33.20 2.48
CA ALA A 231 3.87 32.88 1.82
C ALA A 231 3.10 31.82 2.62
N PRO A 232 1.75 31.79 2.52
CA PRO A 232 0.98 30.72 3.11
C PRO A 232 1.41 29.35 2.58
N GLY A 233 1.38 28.34 3.43
CA GLY A 233 1.79 26.99 3.07
C GLY A 233 2.08 26.11 4.26
N TYR A 234 2.63 24.94 3.96
CA TYR A 234 2.95 23.90 4.92
C TYR A 234 4.14 23.06 4.44
N GLY A 235 4.78 22.38 5.38
CA GLY A 235 5.86 21.47 5.05
C GLY A 235 6.23 20.50 6.16
N MET A 236 6.93 19.47 5.73
CA MET A 236 7.59 18.48 6.58
C MET A 236 9.06 18.46 6.18
N GLU A 237 9.93 18.90 7.07
CA GLU A 237 11.35 19.12 6.81
C GLU A 237 12.26 18.35 7.77
N ILE A 238 13.50 18.16 7.34
CA ILE A 238 14.62 17.81 8.22
C ILE A 238 15.39 19.09 8.53
N GLY A 239 15.42 19.45 9.81
CA GLY A 239 16.12 20.61 10.34
C GLY A 239 17.64 20.42 10.41
N ALA A 240 18.35 21.54 10.56
CA ALA A 240 19.80 21.56 10.67
C ALA A 240 20.32 20.76 11.89
N ASP A 241 19.53 20.73 12.96
CA ASP A 241 19.89 20.12 14.26
C ASP A 241 19.35 18.69 14.42
N ASN A 242 19.26 17.94 13.32
CA ASN A 242 18.76 16.55 13.31
C ASN A 242 17.31 16.45 13.82
N THR A 243 16.44 17.36 13.38
CA THR A 243 15.04 17.40 13.80
C THR A 243 14.10 17.11 12.65
N LEU A 244 13.03 16.36 12.90
CA LEU A 244 11.83 16.41 12.09
C LEU A 244 11.11 17.72 12.43
N THR A 245 10.87 18.56 11.43
CA THR A 245 10.14 19.82 11.56
C THR A 245 8.81 19.70 10.82
N CYS A 246 7.71 20.03 11.49
CA CYS A 246 6.40 20.21 10.86
C CYS A 246 6.10 21.71 10.88
N SER A 247 5.99 22.33 9.71
CA SER A 247 5.82 23.77 9.56
C SER A 247 4.50 24.13 8.88
N ILE A 248 3.90 25.25 9.32
CA ILE A 248 2.69 25.81 8.73
C ILE A 248 2.72 27.34 8.86
N GLN A 249 2.36 28.01 7.78
CA GLN A 249 2.13 29.46 7.77
C GLN A 249 0.79 29.73 7.09
N ALA A 250 -0.12 30.38 7.80
CA ALA A 250 -1.38 30.86 7.24
C ALA A 250 -1.25 32.32 6.78
N SER A 251 -2.18 32.73 5.91
CA SER A 251 -2.28 34.12 5.47
C SER A 251 -2.51 35.07 6.66
N GLY A 252 -1.67 36.10 6.75
CA GLY A 252 -1.68 37.06 7.87
C GLY A 252 -1.01 36.56 9.16
N GLY A 253 -0.55 35.30 9.19
CA GLY A 253 0.14 34.70 10.33
C GLY A 253 1.66 34.63 10.18
N THR A 254 2.31 34.14 11.24
CA THR A 254 3.74 33.81 11.26
C THR A 254 3.96 32.32 10.99
N ASN A 255 5.18 31.96 10.60
CA ASN A 255 5.55 30.55 10.44
C ASN A 255 5.59 29.86 11.81
N GLN A 256 4.62 28.98 12.05
CA GLN A 256 4.54 28.12 13.23
C GLN A 256 5.17 26.77 12.92
N HIS A 257 5.91 26.19 13.87
CA HIS A 257 6.51 24.88 13.69
C HIS A 257 6.71 24.13 15.01
N VAL A 258 6.77 22.81 14.91
CA VAL A 258 7.23 21.91 15.99
C VAL A 258 8.43 21.11 15.53
N GLN A 259 9.32 20.77 16.45
CA GLN A 259 10.56 20.05 16.14
C GLN A 259 10.79 18.91 17.10
N GLY A 260 10.93 17.70 16.56
CA GLY A 260 11.28 16.49 17.31
C GLY A 260 12.62 15.93 16.85
N THR A 261 13.43 15.39 17.75
CA THR A 261 14.74 14.82 17.42
C THR A 261 14.60 13.53 16.61
N ILE A 262 15.38 13.39 15.54
CA ILE A 262 15.52 12.15 14.78
C ILE A 262 16.52 11.24 15.52
N PRO A 263 16.16 9.98 15.85
CA PRO A 263 16.92 9.18 16.80
C PRO A 263 18.23 8.63 16.22
N SER A 264 18.30 8.45 14.90
CA SER A 264 19.45 7.86 14.24
C SER A 264 19.60 8.29 12.78
N LEU A 265 20.83 8.20 12.27
CA LEU A 265 21.11 8.20 10.84
C LEU A 265 21.23 6.77 10.34
N ASN A 266 21.22 6.61 9.02
CA ASN A 266 21.38 5.32 8.35
C ASN A 266 20.30 4.28 8.71
N ALA A 267 19.08 4.76 8.95
CA ALA A 267 17.90 3.94 9.17
C ALA A 267 16.69 4.61 8.49
N TRP A 268 15.72 3.79 8.10
CA TRP A 268 14.42 4.28 7.65
C TRP A 268 13.60 4.75 8.84
N HIS A 269 13.08 5.96 8.72
CA HIS A 269 12.17 6.54 9.68
C HIS A 269 10.85 6.90 9.01
N GLN A 270 9.74 6.67 9.69
CA GLN A 270 8.44 7.18 9.27
C GLN A 270 8.17 8.51 9.96
N ALA A 271 8.09 9.59 9.19
CA ALA A 271 7.64 10.88 9.69
C ALA A 271 6.13 11.02 9.50
N THR A 272 5.46 11.64 10.47
CA THR A 272 4.09 12.10 10.31
C THR A 272 3.89 13.45 10.98
N CYS A 273 3.37 14.41 10.23
CA CYS A 273 2.95 15.73 10.71
C CYS A 273 1.42 15.78 10.70
N VAL A 274 0.81 16.06 11.85
CA VAL A 274 -0.64 16.26 11.99
C VAL A 274 -0.88 17.72 12.33
N PHE A 275 -1.73 18.38 11.55
CA PHE A 275 -2.12 19.77 11.74
C PHE A 275 -3.60 19.81 12.10
N ASP A 276 -3.87 19.80 13.41
CA ASP A 276 -5.19 20.09 13.96
C ASP A 276 -5.26 21.59 14.23
N ARG A 277 -6.02 22.31 13.41
CA ARG A 277 -6.05 23.77 13.42
C ARG A 277 -6.92 24.34 14.55
N ASP A 278 -7.68 23.49 15.22
CA ASP A 278 -8.48 23.82 16.39
C ASP A 278 -7.74 23.49 17.71
N ASP A 279 -6.75 22.60 17.67
CA ASP A 279 -6.00 22.14 18.85
C ASP A 279 -4.48 22.39 18.76
N GLY A 280 -3.79 21.79 17.79
CA GLY A 280 -2.33 21.86 17.72
C GLY A 280 -1.63 21.17 16.54
N ILE A 281 -0.32 21.38 16.48
CA ILE A 281 0.57 20.70 15.54
C ILE A 281 1.29 19.57 16.27
N TYR A 282 1.30 18.39 15.68
CA TYR A 282 1.92 17.19 16.24
C TYR A 282 2.91 16.58 15.26
N ALA A 283 4.12 16.30 15.75
CA ALA A 283 5.13 15.54 15.01
C ALA A 283 5.25 14.14 15.61
N TYR A 284 5.18 13.13 14.75
CA TYR A 284 5.42 11.74 15.09
C TYR A 284 6.59 11.21 14.28
N LEU A 285 7.39 10.38 14.92
CA LEU A 285 8.48 9.66 14.30
C LEU A 285 8.41 8.19 14.75
N ASP A 286 8.45 7.28 13.79
CA ASP A 286 8.38 5.84 14.02
C ASP A 286 7.16 5.42 14.87
N GLY A 287 6.01 6.02 14.60
CA GLY A 287 4.76 5.74 15.30
C GLY A 287 4.62 6.41 16.68
N VAL A 288 5.59 7.21 17.13
CA VAL A 288 5.61 7.83 18.47
C VAL A 288 5.65 9.36 18.37
N ALA A 289 4.88 10.05 19.20
CA ALA A 289 4.91 11.51 19.26
C ALA A 289 6.27 12.01 19.77
N VAL A 290 6.91 12.90 19.00
CA VAL A 290 8.22 13.48 19.32
C VAL A 290 8.17 14.97 19.64
N ALA A 291 7.13 15.68 19.18
CA ALA A 291 6.91 17.08 19.51
C ALA A 291 5.45 17.48 19.33
N SER A 292 5.00 18.51 20.06
CA SER A 292 3.69 19.14 19.85
C SER A 292 3.69 20.61 20.29
N SER A 293 2.73 21.38 19.79
CA SER A 293 2.42 22.73 20.26
C SER A 293 0.95 23.04 20.03
N THR A 294 0.36 23.92 20.84
CA THR A 294 -0.98 24.46 20.60
C THR A 294 -1.00 25.30 19.33
N TYR A 295 -2.11 25.31 18.60
CA TYR A 295 -2.22 26.12 17.39
C TYR A 295 -2.20 27.63 17.72
N GLU A 296 -1.40 28.42 16.99
CA GLU A 296 -1.27 29.86 17.27
C GLU A 296 -2.54 30.63 16.85
N SER A 297 -3.12 31.40 17.76
CA SER A 297 -4.37 32.14 17.52
C SER A 297 -4.28 33.20 16.39
N GLY A 298 -3.07 33.62 16.03
CA GLY A 298 -2.82 34.53 14.92
C GLY A 298 -2.63 33.85 13.56
N ASN A 299 -2.60 32.52 13.52
CA ASN A 299 -2.27 31.71 12.35
C ASN A 299 -3.51 31.04 11.72
N THR A 300 -4.70 31.65 11.85
CA THR A 300 -5.99 31.03 11.48
C THR A 300 -6.41 31.28 10.03
N GLY A 301 -5.62 32.01 9.25
CA GLY A 301 -5.91 32.28 7.83
C GLY A 301 -5.88 31.03 6.95
N SER A 302 -6.05 31.24 5.65
CA SER A 302 -5.89 30.18 4.64
C SER A 302 -4.41 29.83 4.46
N ILE A 303 -4.08 28.55 4.31
CA ILE A 303 -2.75 28.07 3.90
C ILE A 303 -2.65 27.76 2.41
N SER A 304 -3.76 27.85 1.67
CA SER A 304 -3.80 27.62 0.23
C SER A 304 -2.99 28.66 -0.54
N THR A 305 -2.30 28.22 -1.59
CA THR A 305 -1.49 29.11 -2.42
C THR A 305 -1.33 28.55 -3.84
N ASP A 306 -1.76 29.33 -4.83
CA ASP A 306 -1.65 28.94 -6.25
C ASP A 306 -0.28 29.33 -6.84
N SER A 307 0.57 29.99 -6.05
CA SER A 307 1.90 30.44 -6.50
C SER A 307 2.97 29.37 -6.40
N TYR A 308 2.66 28.24 -5.74
CA TYR A 308 3.62 27.17 -5.46
C TYR A 308 2.99 25.80 -5.66
N ASN A 309 3.68 24.97 -6.44
CA ASN A 309 3.36 23.55 -6.58
C ASN A 309 3.63 22.80 -5.26
N LEU A 310 2.94 21.69 -5.07
CA LEU A 310 3.37 20.70 -4.09
C LEU A 310 4.64 20.02 -4.60
N ASN A 311 5.68 19.96 -3.77
CA ASN A 311 6.94 19.32 -4.13
C ASN A 311 7.34 18.29 -3.07
N VAL A 312 7.85 17.15 -3.54
CA VAL A 312 8.54 16.15 -2.71
C VAL A 312 10.04 16.30 -2.94
N GLY A 313 10.80 16.40 -1.86
CA GLY A 313 12.26 16.52 -1.91
C GLY A 313 12.78 17.94 -2.13
N ARG A 314 11.92 18.96 -2.13
CA ARG A 314 12.31 20.37 -2.30
C ARG A 314 11.33 21.31 -1.58
N TYR A 315 11.86 22.42 -1.08
CA TYR A 315 11.06 23.59 -0.71
C TYR A 315 10.75 24.43 -1.96
N ALA A 316 9.47 24.54 -2.32
CA ALA A 316 9.03 25.08 -3.61
C ALA A 316 9.55 26.52 -3.83
N GLY A 317 9.52 27.34 -2.78
CA GLY A 317 10.00 28.72 -2.79
C GLY A 317 11.51 28.94 -2.57
N GLY A 318 12.37 27.91 -2.63
CA GLY A 318 13.80 28.10 -2.32
C GLY A 318 14.73 26.93 -2.65
N SER A 319 15.83 26.82 -1.86
CA SER A 319 16.99 25.95 -2.12
C SER A 319 17.14 24.78 -1.13
N TRP A 320 16.07 24.41 -0.44
CA TRP A 320 16.09 23.32 0.54
C TRP A 320 15.77 21.98 -0.15
N TYR A 321 16.79 21.40 -0.77
CA TYR A 321 16.69 20.12 -1.48
C TYR A 321 17.09 18.93 -0.61
N PHE A 322 16.23 17.92 -0.57
CA PHE A 322 16.48 16.68 0.14
C PHE A 322 17.65 15.90 -0.45
N ASN A 323 18.45 15.28 0.41
CA ASN A 323 19.54 14.39 0.02
C ASN A 323 19.44 13.12 0.87
N GLY A 324 19.05 12.02 0.25
CA GLY A 324 18.68 10.77 0.93
C GLY A 324 17.67 9.97 0.09
N TYR A 325 17.00 9.00 0.73
CA TYR A 325 15.94 8.23 0.10
C TYR A 325 14.57 8.59 0.70
N ILE A 326 13.54 8.58 -0.15
CA ILE A 326 12.14 8.80 0.23
C ILE A 326 11.30 7.66 -0.34
N ASP A 327 10.28 7.26 0.40
CA ASP A 327 9.36 6.17 0.05
C ASP A 327 7.95 6.47 0.61
N ASP A 328 6.90 6.06 -0.09
CA ASP A 328 5.49 6.10 0.35
C ASP A 328 5.04 7.45 0.97
N ILE A 329 5.17 8.54 0.22
CA ILE A 329 4.67 9.86 0.64
C ILE A 329 3.16 9.91 0.54
N ARG A 330 2.51 10.43 1.58
CA ARG A 330 1.06 10.50 1.72
C ARG A 330 0.59 11.85 2.22
N VAL A 331 -0.56 12.25 1.70
CA VAL A 331 -1.27 13.46 2.09
C VAL A 331 -2.71 13.11 2.45
N TYR A 332 -3.15 13.54 3.62
CA TYR A 332 -4.50 13.31 4.14
C TYR A 332 -5.22 14.64 4.36
N ASN A 333 -6.48 14.74 3.97
CA ASN A 333 -7.34 15.91 4.19
C ASN A 333 -8.04 15.91 5.56
N ARG A 334 -7.41 15.28 6.55
CA ARG A 334 -7.87 15.19 7.94
C ARG A 334 -6.69 14.98 8.87
N THR A 335 -6.95 15.08 10.17
CA THR A 335 -6.01 14.62 11.20
C THR A 335 -5.94 13.10 11.25
N LEU A 336 -4.72 12.57 11.39
CA LEU A 336 -4.49 11.18 11.79
C LEU A 336 -4.43 11.10 13.33
N SER A 337 -5.13 10.12 13.89
CA SER A 337 -5.00 9.81 15.33
C SER A 337 -3.67 9.13 15.64
N SER A 338 -3.21 9.20 16.89
CA SER A 338 -1.98 8.52 17.32
C SER A 338 -2.01 7.01 17.04
N ASP A 339 -3.19 6.38 17.17
CA ASP A 339 -3.37 4.95 16.89
C ASP A 339 -3.28 4.64 15.38
N GLU A 340 -3.78 5.54 14.54
CA GLU A 340 -3.61 5.42 13.09
C GLU A 340 -2.16 5.59 12.68
N VAL A 341 -1.46 6.60 13.22
CA VAL A 341 -0.02 6.80 12.97
C VAL A 341 0.77 5.57 13.38
N LYS A 342 0.52 5.04 14.59
CA LYS A 342 1.19 3.83 15.07
C LYS A 342 0.87 2.60 14.20
N ARG A 343 -0.39 2.44 13.78
CA ARG A 343 -0.81 1.32 12.92
C ARG A 343 -0.15 1.39 11.55
N ALA A 344 -0.01 2.58 10.97
CA ALA A 344 0.69 2.77 9.71
C ALA A 344 2.18 2.39 9.81
N TYR A 345 2.82 2.72 10.94
CA TYR A 345 4.21 2.34 11.21
C TYR A 345 4.40 0.83 11.39
N ASP A 346 3.55 0.20 12.20
CA ASP A 346 3.64 -1.22 12.54
C ASP A 346 3.12 -2.16 11.44
N SER A 347 2.48 -1.62 10.40
CA SER A 347 1.81 -2.43 9.37
C SER A 347 2.78 -3.37 8.66
N ALA A 348 2.33 -4.60 8.45
CA ALA A 348 3.00 -5.53 7.55
C ALA A 348 3.10 -4.92 6.14
N VAL A 349 4.22 -5.20 5.49
CA VAL A 349 4.56 -4.69 4.17
C VAL A 349 4.60 -5.86 3.19
N PHE A 350 3.94 -5.67 2.06
CA PHE A 350 3.86 -6.59 0.95
C PHE A 350 4.33 -5.88 -0.32
N THR A 351 4.85 -6.64 -1.26
CA THR A 351 5.05 -6.17 -2.64
C THR A 351 4.24 -7.04 -3.58
N ARG A 352 3.45 -6.42 -4.48
CA ARG A 352 2.65 -7.13 -5.48
C ARG A 352 3.02 -6.72 -6.90
N TYR A 353 2.98 -7.69 -7.80
CA TYR A 353 3.27 -7.48 -9.22
C TYR A 353 2.79 -8.69 -10.03
N PHE A 354 2.82 -8.59 -11.35
CA PHE A 354 2.59 -9.69 -12.26
C PHE A 354 3.67 -9.77 -13.33
N THR A 355 3.84 -10.96 -13.88
CA THR A 355 4.67 -11.23 -15.07
C THR A 355 3.80 -11.82 -16.16
N ILE A 356 4.24 -11.70 -17.40
CA ILE A 356 3.50 -12.16 -18.58
C ILE A 356 4.39 -13.03 -19.47
N GLU A 357 3.88 -14.16 -19.92
CA GLU A 357 4.62 -15.10 -20.77
C GLU A 357 3.78 -15.48 -21.99
N ASN A 358 4.43 -15.63 -23.14
CA ASN A 358 3.80 -16.18 -24.34
C ASN A 358 3.44 -17.66 -24.10
N VAL A 359 2.26 -18.06 -24.58
CA VAL A 359 1.72 -19.41 -24.36
C VAL A 359 2.00 -20.28 -25.58
N CYS A 360 2.33 -21.55 -25.34
CA CYS A 360 2.43 -22.55 -26.39
C CYS A 360 1.25 -23.51 -26.33
N ARG A 361 0.77 -23.96 -27.49
CA ARG A 361 -0.24 -25.01 -27.64
C ARG A 361 0.29 -26.20 -28.42
N THR A 362 -0.23 -27.39 -28.15
CA THR A 362 0.07 -28.57 -28.98
C THR A 362 -0.35 -28.33 -30.43
N ASN A 363 0.47 -28.78 -31.38
CA ASN A 363 0.16 -28.75 -32.81
C ASN A 363 -0.62 -30.01 -33.22
N ASP A 364 -1.71 -30.28 -32.49
CA ASP A 364 -2.64 -31.35 -32.76
C ASP A 364 -4.08 -30.84 -32.66
N ALA A 365 -5.05 -31.72 -32.97
CA ALA A 365 -6.46 -31.37 -32.94
C ALA A 365 -6.96 -30.94 -31.54
N SER A 366 -6.20 -31.21 -30.47
CA SER A 366 -6.57 -30.80 -29.11
C SER A 366 -6.21 -29.35 -28.82
N SER A 367 -5.16 -28.82 -29.47
CA SER A 367 -4.65 -27.45 -29.28
C SER A 367 -4.55 -27.06 -27.80
N THR A 368 -4.10 -28.00 -26.96
CA THR A 368 -4.04 -27.83 -25.51
C THR A 368 -2.84 -26.98 -25.13
N ILE A 369 -2.97 -26.16 -24.09
CA ILE A 369 -1.85 -25.37 -23.58
C ILE A 369 -0.74 -26.32 -23.09
N ASN A 370 0.45 -26.17 -23.65
CA ASN A 370 1.60 -27.05 -23.42
C ASN A 370 2.88 -26.23 -23.20
N GLY A 371 2.83 -25.35 -22.20
CA GLY A 371 3.96 -24.55 -21.76
C GLY A 371 3.96 -23.10 -22.24
N VAL A 372 5.15 -22.50 -22.22
CA VAL A 372 5.42 -21.10 -22.58
C VAL A 372 6.62 -21.04 -23.53
N THR A 373 6.76 -19.94 -24.27
CA THR A 373 7.85 -19.77 -25.24
C THR A 373 9.23 -19.77 -24.56
N PRO A 374 10.27 -20.42 -25.13
CA PRO A 374 10.30 -21.14 -26.42
C PRO A 374 9.46 -22.43 -26.43
N CYS A 375 8.61 -22.59 -27.45
CA CYS A 375 7.75 -23.76 -27.55
C CYS A 375 8.55 -25.04 -27.81
N ALA A 376 8.14 -26.13 -27.15
CA ALA A 376 8.69 -27.46 -27.38
C ALA A 376 8.35 -27.97 -28.80
N ASP A 377 9.11 -28.94 -29.29
CA ASP A 377 8.86 -29.60 -30.57
C ASP A 377 7.41 -30.10 -30.67
N GLY A 378 6.75 -29.81 -31.79
CA GLY A 378 5.34 -30.15 -31.99
C GLY A 378 4.35 -29.24 -31.25
N SER A 379 4.80 -28.10 -30.74
CA SER A 379 3.94 -27.03 -30.20
C SER A 379 4.13 -25.73 -30.98
N LEU A 380 3.09 -24.88 -30.99
CA LEU A 380 3.08 -23.58 -31.64
C LEU A 380 2.77 -22.48 -30.63
N GLU A 381 3.33 -21.30 -30.81
CA GLU A 381 3.00 -20.13 -29.99
C GLU A 381 1.56 -19.68 -30.31
N ASP A 382 0.78 -19.43 -29.26
CA ASP A 382 -0.57 -18.86 -29.34
C ASP A 382 -0.51 -17.34 -29.06
N PRO A 383 -0.54 -16.48 -30.10
CA PRO A 383 -0.51 -15.03 -29.89
C PRO A 383 -1.80 -14.50 -29.27
N ALA A 384 -2.90 -15.26 -29.30
CA ALA A 384 -4.18 -14.83 -28.74
C ALA A 384 -4.27 -15.09 -27.23
N THR A 385 -3.39 -15.90 -26.64
CA THR A 385 -3.40 -16.21 -25.21
C THR A 385 -2.09 -15.82 -24.55
N GLN A 386 -2.17 -15.20 -23.39
CA GLN A 386 -1.03 -14.83 -22.57
C GLN A 386 -1.18 -15.45 -21.18
N LYS A 387 -0.09 -15.98 -20.63
CA LYS A 387 -0.05 -16.49 -19.26
C LYS A 387 0.33 -15.35 -18.34
N ILE A 388 -0.55 -15.03 -17.41
CA ILE A 388 -0.31 -14.06 -16.36
C ILE A 388 0.02 -14.83 -15.09
N ARG A 389 1.08 -14.41 -14.41
CA ARG A 389 1.36 -14.86 -13.05
C ARG A 389 1.43 -13.64 -12.15
N SER A 390 0.49 -13.54 -11.22
CA SER A 390 0.49 -12.50 -10.19
C SER A 390 1.19 -13.03 -8.94
N TYR A 391 1.98 -12.18 -8.29
CA TYR A 391 2.78 -12.46 -7.12
C TYR A 391 2.45 -11.47 -6.01
N VAL A 392 2.52 -11.96 -4.77
CA VAL A 392 2.62 -11.15 -3.56
C VAL A 392 3.77 -11.71 -2.73
N GLU A 393 4.72 -10.86 -2.38
CA GLU A 393 5.90 -11.19 -1.57
C GLU A 393 5.86 -10.42 -0.26
N TRP A 394 6.32 -11.01 0.84
CA TRP A 394 6.47 -10.34 2.13
C TRP A 394 7.61 -10.92 2.96
N ALA A 395 8.17 -10.11 3.86
CA ALA A 395 9.20 -10.57 4.78
C ALA A 395 8.58 -11.38 5.94
N SER A 396 9.11 -12.57 6.20
CA SER A 396 8.74 -13.43 7.32
C SER A 396 9.98 -14.08 7.92
N SER A 397 10.24 -13.84 9.21
CA SER A 397 11.32 -14.50 9.97
C SER A 397 12.71 -14.49 9.31
N GLY A 398 13.05 -13.41 8.60
CA GLY A 398 14.34 -13.26 7.91
C GLY A 398 14.43 -13.88 6.52
N ALA A 399 13.33 -14.42 6.00
CA ALA A 399 13.17 -14.85 4.62
C ALA A 399 12.10 -14.01 3.91
N ILE A 400 12.09 -14.05 2.59
CA ILE A 400 10.97 -13.55 1.77
C ILE A 400 10.08 -14.76 1.47
N GLU A 401 8.82 -14.67 1.87
CA GLU A 401 7.76 -15.60 1.49
C GLU A 401 7.05 -15.03 0.26
N ASP A 402 6.54 -15.90 -0.61
CA ASP A 402 5.75 -15.51 -1.77
C ASP A 402 4.47 -16.35 -1.90
N LEU A 403 3.45 -15.73 -2.48
CA LEU A 403 2.25 -16.39 -2.95
C LEU A 403 1.99 -15.92 -4.38
N ASN A 404 1.72 -16.87 -5.27
CA ASN A 404 1.42 -16.54 -6.66
C ASN A 404 0.23 -17.31 -7.21
N LEU A 405 -0.51 -16.67 -8.11
CA LEU A 405 -1.61 -17.25 -8.87
C LEU A 405 -1.31 -17.11 -10.36
N ILE A 406 -1.78 -18.10 -11.13
CA ILE A 406 -1.66 -18.11 -12.58
C ILE A 406 -3.05 -17.99 -13.19
N ASP A 407 -3.17 -17.17 -14.22
CA ASP A 407 -4.32 -17.15 -15.11
C ASP A 407 -3.87 -17.11 -16.57
N TYR A 408 -4.75 -17.55 -17.46
CA TYR A 408 -4.55 -17.46 -18.89
C TYR A 408 -5.58 -16.48 -19.45
N VAL A 409 -5.10 -15.31 -19.86
CA VAL A 409 -5.93 -14.30 -20.49
C VAL A 409 -5.87 -14.50 -22.00
N THR A 410 -7.03 -14.68 -22.62
CA THR A 410 -7.14 -14.83 -24.07
C THR A 410 -7.83 -13.58 -24.63
N ARG A 411 -7.44 -13.15 -25.84
CA ARG A 411 -8.20 -12.16 -26.61
C ARG A 411 -9.39 -12.84 -27.27
N TRP A 412 -10.58 -12.30 -27.02
CA TRP A 412 -11.80 -12.71 -27.70
C TRP A 412 -12.15 -11.52 -28.58
N LYS A 413 -12.49 -11.78 -29.84
CA LYS A 413 -12.72 -10.72 -30.83
C LYS A 413 -13.86 -9.81 -30.32
N ASN A 414 -13.54 -8.59 -29.90
CA ASN A 414 -14.52 -7.52 -29.70
C ASN A 414 -15.06 -7.11 -31.08
N GLU A 415 -15.96 -7.91 -31.65
CA GLU A 415 -16.70 -7.52 -32.84
C GLU A 415 -17.93 -6.73 -32.42
N VAL A 416 -17.80 -5.40 -32.46
CA VAL A 416 -18.97 -4.55 -32.68
C VAL A 416 -19.38 -4.78 -34.13
N PHE A 417 -20.50 -5.48 -34.34
CA PHE A 417 -21.09 -5.57 -35.66
C PHE A 417 -21.41 -4.16 -36.15
N ARG A 418 -20.62 -3.66 -37.09
CA ARG A 418 -20.98 -2.48 -37.87
C ARG A 418 -21.63 -2.99 -39.15
N GLN A 419 -22.95 -3.08 -39.11
CA GLN A 419 -23.73 -3.29 -40.32
C GLN A 419 -23.55 -2.03 -41.19
N SER A 420 -22.70 -2.12 -42.22
CA SER A 420 -22.41 -1.02 -43.14
C SER A 420 -23.56 -0.72 -44.10
N ASP A 421 -24.44 -1.69 -44.26
CA ASP A 421 -25.59 -1.65 -45.14
C ASP A 421 -26.57 -2.76 -44.77
N TRP A 422 -27.86 -2.46 -44.85
CA TRP A 422 -28.91 -3.46 -44.98
C TRP A 422 -29.11 -3.70 -46.47
N SER A 423 -28.25 -4.49 -47.10
CA SER A 423 -28.55 -5.03 -48.43
C SER A 423 -29.02 -6.46 -48.25
N GLY A 424 -30.33 -6.68 -48.49
CA GLY A 424 -30.84 -8.03 -48.69
C GLY A 424 -30.08 -8.67 -49.85
N GLY A 425 -29.74 -9.95 -49.72
CA GLY A 425 -29.25 -10.71 -50.87
C GLY A 425 -30.23 -10.59 -52.05
N SER A 426 -29.77 -10.86 -53.27
CA SER A 426 -30.57 -10.69 -54.49
C SER A 426 -31.97 -11.30 -54.35
N GLY A 427 -32.99 -10.44 -54.27
CA GLY A 427 -34.39 -10.84 -54.11
C GLY A 427 -35.17 -10.11 -53.01
N ASP A 428 -34.51 -9.42 -52.08
CA ASP A 428 -35.18 -8.61 -51.04
C ASP A 428 -34.96 -7.10 -51.29
N GLU A 429 -36.01 -6.41 -51.74
CA GLU A 429 -35.96 -4.97 -52.10
C GLU A 429 -36.33 -4.00 -50.95
N ASP A 430 -36.66 -4.45 -49.72
CA ASP A 430 -37.13 -3.55 -48.66
C ASP A 430 -36.64 -3.88 -47.24
N VAL A 431 -36.51 -2.83 -46.41
CA VAL A 431 -36.24 -2.93 -44.96
C VAL A 431 -37.55 -3.25 -44.23
N TYR A 432 -37.64 -4.44 -43.64
CA TYR A 432 -38.81 -4.86 -42.87
C TYR A 432 -38.96 -4.05 -41.57
N SER A 433 -40.14 -3.47 -41.36
CA SER A 433 -40.47 -2.62 -40.19
C SER A 433 -41.07 -3.40 -39.01
N GLU A 434 -41.28 -4.71 -39.13
CA GLU A 434 -41.75 -5.60 -38.07
C GLU A 434 -41.04 -6.96 -38.14
N PRO A 435 -40.81 -7.64 -37.01
CA PRO A 435 -40.05 -8.89 -36.99
C PRO A 435 -40.86 -10.01 -37.67
N PRO A 436 -40.39 -10.60 -38.78
CA PRO A 436 -41.12 -11.65 -39.46
C PRO A 436 -40.99 -12.97 -38.69
N THR A 437 -42.00 -13.84 -38.82
CA THR A 437 -42.00 -15.18 -38.22
C THR A 437 -41.19 -16.22 -39.03
N SER A 438 -40.43 -15.78 -40.02
CA SER A 438 -39.61 -16.61 -40.90
C SER A 438 -38.16 -16.59 -40.44
N TYR A 439 -37.60 -17.77 -40.18
CA TYR A 439 -36.18 -17.94 -39.91
C TYR A 439 -35.42 -18.00 -41.24
N ALA A 440 -34.40 -17.16 -41.40
CA ALA A 440 -33.48 -17.23 -42.52
C ALA A 440 -32.42 -18.32 -42.27
N SER A 441 -32.17 -19.16 -43.27
CA SER A 441 -31.04 -20.09 -43.27
C SER A 441 -29.94 -19.54 -44.18
N SER A 442 -28.75 -19.31 -43.65
CA SER A 442 -27.55 -18.99 -44.42
C SER A 442 -26.72 -20.26 -44.64
N THR A 443 -26.31 -20.50 -45.89
CA THR A 443 -25.49 -21.66 -46.27
C THR A 443 -23.99 -21.39 -46.23
N ASN A 444 -23.58 -20.15 -45.93
CA ASN A 444 -22.17 -19.73 -45.86
C ASN A 444 -21.81 -19.21 -44.46
N ILE A 445 -22.25 -19.91 -43.41
CA ILE A 445 -21.73 -19.70 -42.07
C ILE A 445 -20.53 -20.63 -41.88
N ASP A 446 -19.33 -20.07 -41.98
CA ASP A 446 -18.09 -20.77 -41.66
C ASP A 446 -17.92 -20.83 -40.12
N ILE A 447 -17.93 -22.04 -39.58
CA ILE A 447 -17.82 -22.36 -38.14
C ILE A 447 -16.61 -23.27 -37.86
N GLU A 448 -15.63 -23.36 -38.75
CA GLU A 448 -14.53 -24.32 -38.62
C GLU A 448 -13.60 -24.09 -37.42
N THR A 449 -13.72 -22.97 -36.69
CA THR A 449 -12.88 -22.69 -35.49
C THR A 449 -13.64 -22.26 -34.23
N GLY A 450 -14.95 -22.45 -34.12
CA GLY A 450 -15.64 -22.08 -32.89
C GLY A 450 -17.00 -22.71 -32.66
N SER A 451 -17.18 -23.31 -31.47
CA SER A 451 -18.49 -23.73 -30.96
C SER A 451 -19.16 -22.60 -30.17
N PHE A 452 -20.43 -22.36 -30.47
CA PHE A 452 -21.30 -21.45 -29.73
C PHE A 452 -21.85 -22.13 -28.47
N ARG A 453 -21.49 -21.64 -27.28
CA ARG A 453 -22.13 -22.02 -26.01
C ARG A 453 -22.82 -20.79 -25.41
N ILE A 454 -24.15 -20.82 -25.37
CA ILE A 454 -24.94 -19.91 -24.53
C ILE A 454 -24.97 -20.50 -23.12
N HIS A 455 -24.47 -19.77 -22.13
CA HIS A 455 -24.79 -20.04 -20.72
C HIS A 455 -25.41 -18.79 -20.10
N ASN A 456 -26.60 -18.98 -19.53
CA ASN A 456 -27.45 -18.07 -18.75
C ASN A 456 -28.20 -17.00 -19.58
N LEU A 457 -29.48 -16.65 -19.40
CA LEU A 457 -30.44 -16.80 -18.28
C LEU A 457 -29.84 -16.95 -16.89
#